data_AF-A0A9W6QIL5-F1
#
_entry.id   AF-A0A9W6QIL5-F1
#
_cell.length_a   1.000
_cell.length_b   1.000
_cell.length_c   1.000
_cell.angle_alpha   90.00
_cell.angle_beta   90.00
_cell.angle_gamma   90.00
#
_symmetry.space_group_name_H-M   'P 1'
#
loop_
_entity.id
_entity.type
_entity.pdbx_description
1 polymer ?
#
loop_
_entity_poly.entity_id
_entity_poly.type
_entity_poly.pdbx_seq_one_letter_code
_entity_poly.pdbx_strand_id
1 'polypeptide(L)'
;MTTEEYLSTIAALAVQPFPEVTYVDASGGGGPEHHVRELQVSRDFWDDDDGQAWVEAEAELQARLDDLAARLTDRWGSAFVVELGPYLSASCEGEPVPEPLDYLSQQAVSMQVWPLSDSGRWLALAIGQADKELPLILFAAVGQASALDVNARVAGHERSHTMTAAAETVPRNT
;
A
#
# COMPACT_ATOMS: atom_id res chain seq x y z
N MET A 1 6.46 -5.99 -20.59
CA MET A 1 7.64 -6.55 -19.91
C MET A 1 7.40 -8.03 -19.64
N THR A 2 8.45 -8.82 -19.53
CA THR A 2 8.35 -10.22 -19.08
C THR A 2 8.27 -10.27 -17.54
N THR A 3 7.84 -11.42 -16.98
CA THR A 3 7.86 -11.63 -15.52
C THR A 3 9.26 -11.43 -14.93
N GLU A 4 10.32 -11.85 -15.63
CA GLU A 4 11.70 -11.67 -15.17
C GLU A 4 12.12 -10.20 -15.11
N GLU A 5 11.69 -9.39 -16.10
CA GLU A 5 11.92 -7.95 -16.11
C GLU A 5 11.20 -7.27 -14.94
N TYR A 6 9.97 -7.66 -14.63
CA TYR A 6 9.26 -7.16 -13.45
C TYR A 6 10.00 -7.46 -12.16
N LEU A 7 10.42 -8.71 -11.97
CA LEU A 7 11.17 -9.12 -10.80
C LEU A 7 12.52 -8.41 -10.68
N SER A 8 13.20 -8.17 -11.81
CA SER A 8 14.45 -7.42 -11.83
C SER A 8 14.24 -5.97 -11.41
N THR A 9 13.19 -5.31 -11.92
CA THR A 9 12.82 -3.95 -11.53
C THR A 9 12.47 -3.86 -10.04
N ILE A 10 11.64 -4.79 -9.53
CA ILE A 10 11.25 -4.85 -8.12
C ILE A 10 12.48 -5.09 -7.23
N ALA A 11 13.36 -6.02 -7.61
CA ALA A 11 14.57 -6.32 -6.85
C ALA A 11 15.54 -5.13 -6.80
N ALA A 12 15.65 -4.37 -7.91
CA ALA A 12 16.43 -3.14 -7.94
C ALA A 12 15.82 -2.07 -7.02
N LEU A 13 14.50 -1.88 -7.08
CA LEU A 13 13.77 -0.91 -6.25
C LEU A 13 13.96 -1.17 -4.76
N ALA A 14 13.92 -2.43 -4.35
CA ALA A 14 14.06 -2.85 -2.95
C ALA A 14 15.38 -2.40 -2.30
N VAL A 15 16.47 -2.34 -3.07
CA VAL A 15 17.82 -2.03 -2.58
C VAL A 15 18.32 -0.64 -2.97
N GLN A 16 17.67 0.02 -3.93
CA GLN A 16 18.07 1.34 -4.39
C GLN A 16 18.03 2.35 -3.23
N PRO A 17 19.05 3.22 -3.06
CA PRO A 17 18.99 4.31 -2.09
C PRO A 17 17.76 5.20 -2.34
N PHE A 18 17.17 5.72 -1.26
CA PHE A 18 16.09 6.69 -1.44
C PHE A 18 16.67 8.03 -1.92
N PRO A 19 16.00 8.69 -2.87
CA PRO A 19 16.38 10.03 -3.32
C PRO A 19 16.28 11.03 -2.18
N GLU A 20 17.13 12.06 -2.20
CA GLU A 20 17.05 13.18 -1.25
C GLU A 20 15.95 14.18 -1.61
N VAL A 21 15.48 14.15 -2.86
CA VAL A 21 14.50 15.09 -3.42
C VAL A 21 13.41 14.33 -4.15
N THR A 22 12.15 14.76 -3.95
CA THR A 22 11.00 14.19 -4.64
C THR A 22 11.08 14.41 -6.16
N TYR A 23 10.73 13.38 -6.91
CA TYR A 23 10.64 13.42 -8.36
C TYR A 23 9.47 12.57 -8.86
N VAL A 24 8.99 12.91 -10.05
CA VAL A 24 8.03 12.12 -10.83
C VAL A 24 8.55 12.05 -12.26
N ASP A 25 8.49 10.86 -12.85
CA ASP A 25 8.85 10.59 -14.23
C ASP A 25 7.80 9.66 -14.89
N ALA A 26 8.03 9.29 -16.15
CA ALA A 26 7.07 8.48 -16.92
C ALA A 26 6.91 7.03 -16.43
N SER A 27 7.70 6.60 -15.44
CA SER A 27 7.69 5.24 -14.89
C SER A 27 7.32 5.20 -13.40
N GLY A 28 6.91 6.35 -12.83
CA GLY A 28 6.52 6.50 -11.43
C GLY A 28 7.22 7.67 -10.77
N GLY A 29 7.57 7.54 -9.49
CA GLY A 29 8.17 8.60 -8.72
C GLY A 29 8.90 8.11 -7.49
N GLY A 30 9.44 9.04 -6.72
CA GLY A 30 10.08 8.72 -5.46
C GLY A 30 10.55 9.97 -4.77
N GLY A 31 11.07 9.81 -3.57
CA GLY A 31 11.59 10.90 -2.79
C GLY A 31 12.27 10.37 -1.53
N PRO A 32 12.45 11.23 -0.52
CA PRO A 32 12.92 10.78 0.77
C PRO A 32 12.06 9.60 1.24
N GLU A 33 12.74 8.52 1.63
CA GLU A 33 12.13 7.35 2.26
C GLU A 33 11.23 6.46 1.39
N HIS A 34 11.08 6.75 0.10
CA HIS A 34 10.23 5.92 -0.76
C HIS A 34 10.59 5.92 -2.25
N HIS A 35 10.10 4.89 -2.94
CA HIS A 35 10.00 4.81 -4.39
C HIS A 35 8.66 4.20 -4.80
N VAL A 36 8.12 4.62 -5.94
CA VAL A 36 6.95 4.04 -6.58
C VAL A 36 7.25 3.84 -8.06
N ARG A 37 6.93 2.66 -8.59
CA ARG A 37 7.07 2.32 -10.01
C ARG A 37 5.77 1.80 -10.57
N GLU A 38 5.41 2.31 -11.74
CA GLU A 38 4.35 1.78 -12.58
C GLU A 38 4.93 0.60 -13.38
N LEU A 39 4.61 -0.62 -12.97
CA LEU A 39 5.12 -1.82 -13.63
C LEU A 39 4.37 -2.05 -14.95
N GLN A 40 3.04 -1.99 -14.90
CA GLN A 40 2.20 -2.19 -16.06
C GLN A 40 1.06 -1.19 -16.02
N VAL A 41 0.85 -0.50 -17.14
CA VAL A 41 -0.24 0.45 -17.35
C VAL A 41 -1.13 -0.13 -18.44
N SER A 42 -2.43 -0.20 -18.19
CA SER A 42 -3.40 -0.63 -19.20
C SER A 42 -3.61 0.43 -20.27
N ARG A 43 -4.51 0.16 -21.23
CA ARG A 43 -5.16 1.23 -22.01
C ARG A 43 -6.01 2.12 -21.10
N ASP A 44 -6.37 3.30 -21.62
CA ASP A 44 -7.45 4.11 -21.04
C ASP A 44 -8.83 3.55 -21.43
N PHE A 45 -9.89 4.10 -20.83
CA PHE A 45 -11.25 3.57 -20.93
C PHE A 45 -12.27 4.64 -21.35
N TRP A 46 -11.83 5.70 -22.05
CA TRP A 46 -12.71 6.78 -22.54
C TRP A 46 -13.84 6.28 -23.43
N ASP A 47 -13.60 5.23 -24.22
CA ASP A 47 -14.56 4.65 -25.18
C ASP A 47 -15.12 3.28 -24.72
N ASP A 48 -14.99 2.94 -23.43
CA ASP A 48 -15.44 1.66 -22.85
C ASP A 48 -16.85 1.74 -22.25
N ASP A 49 -17.83 2.09 -23.08
CA ASP A 49 -19.22 2.33 -22.63
C ASP A 49 -19.85 1.13 -21.91
N ASP A 50 -19.47 -0.09 -22.28
CA ASP A 50 -19.98 -1.33 -21.68
C ASP A 50 -19.12 -1.90 -20.55
N GLY A 51 -17.95 -1.29 -20.28
CA GLY A 51 -17.02 -1.69 -19.24
C GLY A 51 -16.25 -2.98 -19.52
N GLN A 52 -16.41 -3.58 -20.70
CA GLN A 52 -15.82 -4.88 -21.00
C GLN A 52 -14.29 -4.77 -21.12
N ALA A 53 -13.79 -3.66 -21.68
CA ALA A 53 -12.35 -3.44 -21.79
C ALA A 53 -11.69 -3.31 -20.41
N TRP A 54 -12.37 -2.66 -19.47
CA TRP A 54 -11.93 -2.52 -18.08
C TRP A 54 -11.85 -3.86 -17.37
N VAL A 55 -12.90 -4.69 -17.47
CA VAL A 55 -12.93 -6.03 -16.82
C VAL A 55 -11.82 -6.92 -17.34
N GLU A 56 -11.55 -6.89 -18.64
CA GLU A 56 -10.45 -7.65 -19.25
C GLU A 56 -9.07 -7.17 -18.75
N ALA A 57 -8.89 -5.85 -18.67
CA ALA A 57 -7.64 -5.26 -18.18
C ALA A 57 -7.42 -5.55 -16.69
N GLU A 58 -8.47 -5.47 -15.86
CA GLU A 58 -8.41 -5.82 -14.45
C GLU A 58 -8.02 -7.28 -14.27
N ALA A 59 -8.66 -8.21 -15.00
CA ALA A 59 -8.35 -9.62 -14.92
C ALA A 59 -6.90 -9.94 -15.34
N GLU A 60 -6.39 -9.27 -16.38
CA GLU A 60 -4.99 -9.40 -16.80
C GLU A 60 -4.02 -8.93 -15.71
N LEU A 61 -4.26 -7.74 -15.16
CA LEU A 61 -3.40 -7.17 -14.11
C LEU A 61 -3.48 -7.98 -12.83
N GLN A 62 -4.65 -8.50 -12.45
CA GLN A 62 -4.81 -9.34 -11.27
C GLN A 62 -4.02 -10.64 -11.42
N ALA A 63 -4.11 -11.30 -12.59
CA ALA A 63 -3.31 -12.50 -12.86
C ALA A 63 -1.80 -12.20 -12.80
N ARG A 64 -1.38 -11.01 -13.27
CA ARG A 64 0.01 -10.57 -13.16
C ARG A 64 0.43 -10.31 -11.72
N LEU A 65 -0.42 -9.65 -10.94
CA LEU A 65 -0.20 -9.37 -9.53
C LEU A 65 -0.04 -10.68 -8.76
N ASP A 66 -0.89 -11.67 -9.01
CA ASP A 66 -0.86 -12.97 -8.34
C ASP A 66 0.43 -13.76 -8.64
N ASP A 67 0.88 -13.80 -9.91
CA ASP A 67 2.16 -14.44 -10.29
C ASP A 67 3.36 -13.76 -9.62
N LEU A 68 3.38 -12.42 -9.59
CA LEU A 68 4.44 -11.69 -8.91
C LEU A 68 4.39 -11.91 -7.40
N ALA A 69 3.22 -11.78 -6.77
CA ALA A 69 3.03 -11.95 -5.34
C ALA A 69 3.48 -13.34 -4.86
N ALA A 70 3.18 -14.40 -5.61
CA ALA A 70 3.65 -15.75 -5.31
C ALA A 70 5.20 -15.81 -5.28
N ARG A 71 5.87 -15.26 -6.30
CA ARG A 71 7.33 -15.25 -6.40
C ARG A 71 7.99 -14.35 -5.35
N LEU A 72 7.36 -13.23 -5.01
CA LEU A 72 7.83 -12.36 -3.94
C LEU A 72 7.70 -13.05 -2.58
N THR A 73 6.62 -13.81 -2.38
CA THR A 73 6.39 -14.59 -1.17
C THR A 73 7.43 -15.69 -0.98
N ASP A 74 7.80 -16.38 -2.06
CA ASP A 74 8.90 -17.37 -2.03
C ASP A 74 10.25 -16.73 -1.63
N ARG A 75 10.46 -15.46 -1.99
CA ARG A 75 11.73 -14.75 -1.77
C ARG A 75 11.81 -14.04 -0.41
N TRP A 76 10.74 -13.38 0.01
CA TRP A 76 10.73 -12.46 1.15
C TRP A 76 9.75 -12.87 2.25
N GLY A 77 9.10 -14.02 2.11
CA GLY A 77 8.13 -14.54 3.07
C GLY A 77 6.72 -13.99 2.86
N SER A 78 5.81 -14.26 3.80
CA SER A 78 4.40 -13.93 3.63
C SER A 78 4.13 -12.43 3.54
N ALA A 79 3.28 -12.04 2.59
CA ALA A 79 2.71 -10.71 2.54
C ALA A 79 1.60 -10.53 3.59
N PHE A 80 1.33 -9.28 3.95
CA PHE A 80 0.09 -8.88 4.62
C PHE A 80 -0.60 -7.77 3.82
N VAL A 81 -1.91 -7.62 4.01
CA VAL A 81 -2.69 -6.60 3.30
C VAL A 81 -2.76 -5.32 4.12
N VAL A 82 -2.58 -4.19 3.44
CA VAL A 82 -2.83 -2.85 3.99
C VAL A 82 -3.97 -2.21 3.22
N GLU A 83 -5.05 -1.88 3.94
CA GLU A 83 -6.14 -1.06 3.42
C GLU A 83 -5.73 0.40 3.36
N LEU A 84 -5.95 1.05 2.21
CA LEU A 84 -5.51 2.42 1.95
C LEU A 84 -6.59 3.47 2.26
N GLY A 85 -7.86 3.07 2.41
CA GLY A 85 -8.98 3.96 2.72
C GLY A 85 -8.75 4.89 3.92
N PRO A 86 -8.19 4.43 5.06
CA PRO A 86 -7.90 5.33 6.19
C PRO A 86 -6.90 6.45 5.85
N TYR A 87 -5.92 6.17 4.99
CA TYR A 87 -4.94 7.17 4.56
C TYR A 87 -5.58 8.18 3.59
N LEU A 88 -6.44 7.72 2.69
CA LEU A 88 -7.21 8.61 1.82
C LEU A 88 -8.10 9.56 2.63
N SER A 89 -8.82 9.05 3.64
CA SER A 89 -9.64 9.87 4.52
C SER A 89 -8.83 10.94 5.23
N ALA A 90 -7.69 10.57 5.83
CA ALA A 90 -6.79 11.49 6.51
C ALA A 90 -6.29 12.59 5.56
N SER A 91 -5.87 12.23 4.34
CA SER A 91 -5.45 13.17 3.30
C SER A 91 -6.56 14.16 2.92
N CYS A 92 -7.79 13.67 2.71
CA CYS A 92 -8.96 14.52 2.44
C CYS A 92 -9.31 15.47 3.59
N GLU A 93 -9.02 15.07 4.84
CA GLU A 93 -9.20 15.89 6.04
C GLU A 93 -8.03 16.89 6.26
N GLY A 94 -7.00 16.84 5.42
CA GLY A 94 -5.80 17.68 5.51
C GLY A 94 -4.83 17.25 6.60
N GLU A 95 -4.98 16.02 7.12
CA GLU A 95 -4.02 15.41 8.03
C GLU A 95 -2.77 14.97 7.27
N PRO A 96 -1.57 15.06 7.87
CA PRO A 96 -0.34 14.63 7.21
C PRO A 96 -0.31 13.11 7.05
N VAL A 97 -0.23 12.65 5.80
CA VAL A 97 -0.04 11.24 5.44
C VAL A 97 1.39 11.06 4.90
N PRO A 98 2.17 10.07 5.38
CA PRO A 98 3.52 9.85 4.89
C PRO A 98 3.52 9.29 3.46
N GLU A 99 4.47 9.74 2.65
CA GLU A 99 4.71 9.10 1.35
C GLU A 99 5.33 7.71 1.52
N PRO A 100 5.04 6.74 0.62
CA PRO A 100 4.20 6.86 -0.57
C PRO A 100 2.70 6.57 -0.31
N LEU A 101 2.25 6.51 0.96
CA LEU A 101 0.89 6.10 1.29
C LEU A 101 -0.14 7.16 0.86
N ASP A 102 0.24 8.44 0.93
CA ASP A 102 -0.61 9.54 0.46
C ASP A 102 -0.90 9.39 -1.05
N TYR A 103 0.14 9.25 -1.86
CA TYR A 103 0.00 8.98 -3.29
C TYR A 103 -0.80 7.71 -3.58
N LEU A 104 -0.42 6.56 -2.99
CA LEU A 104 -1.05 5.27 -3.28
C LEU A 104 -2.52 5.24 -2.87
N SER A 105 -2.90 5.92 -1.80
CA SER A 105 -4.29 5.97 -1.33
C SER A 105 -5.24 6.69 -2.28
N GLN A 106 -4.71 7.55 -3.15
CA GLN A 106 -5.46 8.21 -4.22
C GLN A 106 -5.61 7.34 -5.47
N GLN A 107 -4.88 6.22 -5.54
CA GLN A 107 -4.86 5.31 -6.70
C GLN A 107 -5.52 3.96 -6.38
N ALA A 108 -5.24 3.37 -5.23
CA ALA A 108 -5.57 1.99 -4.92
C ALA A 108 -6.36 1.89 -3.61
N VAL A 109 -7.17 0.84 -3.50
CA VAL A 109 -7.97 0.55 -2.31
C VAL A 109 -7.14 -0.18 -1.25
N SER A 110 -6.26 -1.08 -1.68
CA SER A 110 -5.39 -1.85 -0.79
C SER A 110 -4.10 -2.26 -1.50
N MET A 111 -3.14 -2.75 -0.72
CA MET A 111 -1.87 -3.25 -1.23
C MET A 111 -1.40 -4.48 -0.46
N GLN A 112 -0.68 -5.38 -1.14
CA GLN A 112 0.03 -6.49 -0.53
C GLN A 112 1.44 -6.05 -0.17
N VAL A 113 1.86 -6.25 1.08
CA VAL A 113 3.11 -5.71 1.64
C VAL A 113 3.99 -6.82 2.20
N TRP A 114 5.27 -6.81 1.79
CA TRP A 114 6.35 -7.65 2.31
C TRP A 114 7.31 -6.82 3.17
N PRO A 115 7.48 -7.14 4.46
CA PRO A 115 8.54 -6.56 5.28
C PRO A 115 9.92 -6.95 4.76
N LEU A 116 10.82 -5.98 4.59
CA LEU A 116 12.22 -6.20 4.25
C LEU A 116 13.09 -5.97 5.49
N SER A 117 12.97 -6.87 6.47
CA SER A 117 13.48 -6.73 7.85
C SER A 117 14.95 -6.31 7.94
N ASP A 118 15.80 -6.79 7.05
CA ASP A 118 17.25 -6.48 7.05
C ASP A 118 17.56 -5.03 6.70
N SER A 119 16.60 -4.32 6.10
CA SER A 119 16.79 -2.95 5.58
C SER A 119 15.93 -1.90 6.28
N GLY A 120 15.01 -2.30 7.17
CA GLY A 120 14.04 -1.39 7.77
C GLY A 120 13.03 -0.83 6.75
N ARG A 121 12.82 -1.53 5.63
CA ARG A 121 11.92 -1.13 4.55
C ARG A 121 10.77 -2.11 4.41
N TRP A 122 9.79 -1.74 3.59
CA TRP A 122 8.78 -2.64 3.07
C TRP A 122 8.74 -2.52 1.55
N LEU A 123 8.27 -3.58 0.90
CA LEU A 123 7.92 -3.62 -0.51
C LEU A 123 6.43 -3.89 -0.63
N ALA A 124 5.74 -3.24 -1.56
CA ALA A 124 4.32 -3.47 -1.81
C ALA A 124 4.00 -3.61 -3.29
N LEU A 125 2.93 -4.36 -3.58
CA LEU A 125 2.26 -4.41 -4.87
C LEU A 125 0.79 -3.98 -4.70
N ALA A 126 0.28 -3.22 -5.66
CA ALA A 126 -1.11 -2.77 -5.69
C ALA A 126 -1.58 -2.61 -7.14
N ILE A 127 -2.88 -2.81 -7.37
CA ILE A 127 -3.54 -2.34 -8.58
C ILE A 127 -4.35 -1.11 -8.19
N GLY A 128 -4.24 -0.05 -8.98
CA GLY A 128 -4.95 1.19 -8.75
C GLY A 128 -5.47 1.83 -10.04
N GLN A 129 -6.40 2.76 -9.85
CA GLN A 129 -6.99 3.58 -10.88
C GLN A 129 -7.34 4.95 -10.27
N ALA A 130 -6.84 6.04 -10.86
CA ALA A 130 -7.15 7.39 -10.39
C ALA A 130 -8.61 7.79 -10.67
N ASP A 131 -9.14 7.40 -11.82
CA ASP A 131 -10.52 7.65 -12.24
C ASP A 131 -10.98 6.54 -13.20
N LYS A 132 -12.28 6.27 -13.27
CA LYS A 132 -12.87 5.20 -14.09
C LYS A 132 -12.46 5.25 -15.58
N GLU A 133 -12.18 6.43 -16.12
CA GLU A 133 -11.78 6.62 -17.54
C GLU A 133 -10.27 6.47 -17.75
N LEU A 134 -9.48 6.54 -16.68
CA LEU A 134 -8.02 6.46 -16.72
C LEU A 134 -7.52 5.01 -16.66
N PRO A 135 -6.30 4.73 -17.13
CA PRO A 135 -5.74 3.39 -17.08
C PRO A 135 -5.70 2.78 -15.67
N LEU A 136 -5.86 1.47 -15.61
CA LEU A 136 -5.46 0.64 -14.48
C LEU A 136 -3.94 0.53 -14.47
N ILE A 137 -3.36 0.56 -13.28
CA ILE A 137 -1.92 0.52 -13.08
C ILE A 137 -1.57 -0.52 -12.03
N LEU A 138 -0.64 -1.41 -12.36
CA LEU A 138 0.05 -2.27 -11.40
C LEU A 138 1.29 -1.55 -10.87
N PHE A 139 1.29 -1.23 -9.59
CA PHE A 139 2.36 -0.54 -8.90
C PHE A 139 3.29 -1.51 -8.16
N ALA A 140 4.57 -1.15 -8.10
CA ALA A 140 5.49 -1.59 -7.05
C ALA A 140 5.96 -0.38 -6.24
N ALA A 141 5.86 -0.46 -4.92
CA ALA A 141 6.29 0.60 -4.03
C ALA A 141 7.26 0.07 -2.97
N VAL A 142 8.25 0.87 -2.61
CA VAL A 142 9.16 0.60 -1.51
C VAL A 142 9.14 1.80 -0.59
N GLY A 143 8.96 1.59 0.71
CA GLY A 143 8.96 2.65 1.70
C GLY A 143 9.72 2.27 2.97
N GLN A 144 10.04 3.26 3.80
CA GLN A 144 10.57 3.02 5.13
C GLN A 144 9.51 2.38 6.05
N ALA A 145 9.94 1.50 6.96
CA ALA A 145 9.06 0.84 7.92
C ALA A 145 8.29 1.82 8.83
N SER A 146 8.85 3.01 9.08
CA SER A 146 8.21 4.10 9.83
C SER A 146 6.91 4.58 9.17
N ALA A 147 6.81 4.55 7.84
CA ALA A 147 5.64 5.06 7.12
C ALA A 147 4.36 4.24 7.39
N LEU A 148 4.49 2.93 7.60
CA LEU A 148 3.35 2.05 7.88
C LEU A 148 3.04 1.88 9.36
N ASP A 149 3.86 2.46 10.24
CA ASP A 149 3.89 2.22 11.70
C ASP A 149 3.42 0.79 12.07
N VAL A 150 4.11 -0.21 11.49
CA VAL A 150 3.78 -1.64 11.67
C VAL A 150 3.83 -2.04 13.15
N ASN A 151 4.50 -1.25 14.00
CA ASN A 151 4.61 -1.45 15.44
C ASN A 151 3.36 -1.02 16.23
N ALA A 152 2.52 -0.10 15.73
CA ALA A 152 1.28 0.29 16.41
C ALA A 152 0.23 -0.83 16.42
N ARG A 153 0.26 -1.74 15.44
CA ARG A 153 -0.72 -2.83 15.30
C ARG A 153 -0.49 -4.01 16.25
N VAL A 154 0.70 -4.16 16.83
CA VAL A 154 0.97 -5.17 17.87
C VAL A 154 0.52 -4.70 19.26
N ALA A 155 0.46 -3.38 19.50
CA ALA A 155 0.09 -2.82 20.80
C ALA A 155 -1.42 -2.58 21.00
N GLY A 156 -2.23 -2.72 19.94
CA GLY A 156 -3.65 -2.35 19.95
C GLY A 156 -4.64 -3.42 20.46
N HIS A 157 -4.22 -4.66 20.69
CA HIS A 157 -5.14 -5.75 21.07
C HIS A 157 -5.30 -5.96 22.60
N GLU A 158 -4.64 -5.15 23.44
CA GLU A 158 -4.64 -5.38 24.90
C GLU A 158 -4.94 -4.15 25.77
N ARG A 159 -5.83 -3.24 25.36
CA ARG A 159 -6.40 -2.26 26.31
C ARG A 159 -7.88 -1.95 26.08
N SER A 160 -8.74 -2.90 26.45
CA SER A 160 -10.13 -2.61 26.81
C SER A 160 -10.69 -3.70 27.72
N HIS A 161 -10.51 -3.55 29.04
CA HIS A 161 -11.51 -3.84 30.08
C HIS A 161 -10.87 -3.78 31.47
N THR A 162 -10.96 -2.62 32.12
CA THR A 162 -11.24 -2.58 33.56
C THR A 162 -12.32 -1.54 33.75
N MET A 163 -13.56 -2.00 33.60
CA MET A 163 -14.76 -1.26 33.92
C MET A 163 -14.80 -1.03 35.43
N THR A 164 -14.78 0.26 35.79
CA THR A 164 -15.13 0.83 37.08
C THR A 164 -16.36 0.15 37.67
N ALA A 165 -16.20 -0.55 38.80
CA ALA A 165 -17.29 -0.88 39.71
C ALA A 165 -17.11 -0.03 40.97
N ALA A 166 -17.91 1.03 41.05
CA ALA A 166 -18.09 1.82 42.26
C ALA A 166 -18.78 0.95 43.32
N ALA A 167 -18.12 0.73 44.44
CA ALA A 167 -18.73 0.25 45.67
C ALA A 167 -18.59 1.37 46.71
N GLU A 168 -19.58 2.26 46.76
CA GLU A 168 -19.70 3.22 47.87
C GLU A 168 -20.83 2.76 48.79
N THR A 169 -20.41 2.13 49.89
CA THR A 169 -21.24 1.67 50.99
C THR A 169 -21.72 2.87 51.79
N VAL A 170 -23.04 3.07 51.86
CA VAL A 170 -23.70 4.03 52.75
C VAL A 170 -23.52 3.62 54.22
N PRO A 171 -23.01 4.48 55.11
CA PRO A 171 -23.21 4.33 56.55
C PRO A 171 -24.39 5.19 57.01
N ARG A 172 -25.43 4.56 57.56
CA ARG A 172 -26.41 5.23 58.43
C ARG A 172 -25.79 5.37 59.82
N ASN A 173 -25.71 6.59 60.34
CA ASN A 173 -25.37 6.87 61.73
C ASN A 173 -26.58 7.47 62.44
N THR A 174 -26.80 6.99 63.68
CA THR A 174 -27.81 7.36 64.70
C THR A 174 -29.28 7.07 64.43
#